data_AF-A0A7R9YIQ2-F1
#
_entry.id   AF-A0A7R9YIQ2-F1
#
_cell.length_a   1.000
_cell.length_b   1.000
_cell.length_c   1.000
_cell.angle_alpha   90.00
_cell.angle_beta   90.00
_cell.angle_gamma   90.00
#
_symmetry.space_group_name_H-M   'P 1'
#
loop_
_entity.id
_entity.type
_entity.pdbx_description
1 polymer ?
#
loop_
_entity_poly.entity_id
_entity_poly.type
_entity_poly.pdbx_seq_one_letter_code
_entity_poly.pdbx_strand_id
1 'polypeptide(L)'
;AGERPELRGYPCSLWLLFHTLVANSGTAGEAANALRAVRGYVAHFFSCLVCRAHFLAMVQADKLESNLARGILREEAILWLWQRHNSVNIRLAAEQRAAAAAGAPVDVSHPKELFPSPRACGACLDETRTQWIVPSVLGFLAETYCSRESSDGHFRCARERASAVVAGPAIEPRG
;
A
#
# COMPACT_ATOMS: atom_id res chain seq x y z
N ALA A 1 6.34 -3.47 17.25
CA ALA A 1 5.65 -2.69 18.31
C ALA A 1 5.92 -1.20 18.09
N GLY A 2 5.06 -0.30 18.60
CA GLY A 2 5.29 1.16 18.58
C GLY A 2 5.84 1.65 19.90
N GLU A 3 6.40 2.86 19.90
CA GLU A 3 6.90 3.51 21.12
C GLU A 3 5.79 3.75 22.16
N ARG A 4 4.53 3.89 21.72
CA ARG A 4 3.36 3.84 22.60
C ARG A 4 2.34 2.81 22.08
N PRO A 5 1.62 2.10 22.97
CA PRO A 5 0.61 1.11 22.59
C PRO A 5 -0.44 1.64 21.61
N GLU A 6 -0.81 2.91 21.73
CA GLU A 6 -1.80 3.62 20.93
C GLU A 6 -1.30 4.12 19.56
N LEU A 7 0.01 4.20 19.34
CA LEU A 7 0.59 4.75 18.11
C LEU A 7 0.78 3.70 17.00
N ARG A 8 0.70 2.41 17.35
CA ARG A 8 0.83 1.27 16.42
C ARG A 8 -0.14 0.14 16.83
N GLY A 9 0.08 -1.07 16.29
CA GLY A 9 -0.79 -2.22 16.55
C GLY A 9 -1.84 -2.38 15.47
N TYR A 10 -3.11 -2.27 15.85
CA TYR A 10 -4.25 -2.65 15.01
C TYR A 10 -4.25 -2.03 13.59
N PRO A 11 -4.03 -0.71 13.37
CA PRO A 11 -3.97 -0.15 12.03
C PRO A 11 -2.81 -0.70 11.18
N CYS A 12 -1.64 -0.94 11.80
CA CYS A 12 -0.47 -1.47 11.09
C CYS A 12 -0.69 -2.94 10.69
N SER A 13 -1.26 -3.76 11.58
CA SER A 13 -1.62 -5.15 11.26
C SER A 13 -2.70 -5.23 10.19
N LEU A 14 -3.63 -4.29 10.15
CA LEU A 14 -4.64 -4.26 9.08
C LEU A 14 -4.03 -3.93 7.73
N TRP A 15 -3.13 -2.95 7.64
CA TRP A 15 -2.42 -2.70 6.39
C TRP A 15 -1.67 -3.94 5.92
N LEU A 16 -0.94 -4.62 6.82
CA LEU A 16 -0.26 -5.87 6.50
C LEU A 16 -1.25 -6.92 5.98
N LEU A 17 -2.36 -7.14 6.69
CA LEU A 17 -3.41 -8.08 6.28
C LEU A 17 -3.98 -7.74 4.90
N PHE A 18 -4.31 -6.48 4.65
CA PHE A 18 -4.88 -6.04 3.37
C PHE A 18 -3.91 -6.25 2.21
N HIS A 19 -2.64 -5.91 2.38
CA HIS A 19 -1.59 -6.17 1.39
C HIS A 19 -1.46 -7.67 1.12
N THR A 20 -1.42 -8.50 2.17
CA THR A 20 -1.37 -9.97 2.02
C THR A 20 -2.60 -10.52 1.30
N LEU A 21 -3.81 -10.05 1.64
CA LEU A 21 -5.05 -10.52 1.00
C LEU A 21 -5.09 -10.21 -0.51
N VAL A 22 -4.74 -8.98 -0.87
CA VAL A 22 -4.72 -8.57 -2.29
C VAL A 22 -3.61 -9.29 -3.05
N ALA A 23 -2.43 -9.45 -2.45
CA ALA A 23 -1.30 -10.10 -3.11
C ALA A 23 -1.53 -11.60 -3.37
N ASN A 24 -2.34 -12.27 -2.56
CA ASN A 24 -2.61 -13.71 -2.67
C ASN A 24 -3.97 -14.03 -3.34
N SER A 25 -4.63 -13.07 -4.00
CA SER A 25 -5.80 -13.38 -4.84
C SER A 25 -5.39 -14.23 -6.04
N GLY A 26 -6.16 -15.27 -6.40
CA GLY A 26 -5.82 -16.16 -7.52
C GLY A 26 -6.21 -15.59 -8.88
N THR A 27 -7.33 -14.88 -8.97
CA THR A 27 -7.91 -14.35 -10.21
C THR A 27 -8.16 -12.85 -10.14
N ALA A 28 -8.37 -12.19 -11.29
CA ALA A 28 -8.79 -10.78 -11.36
C ALA A 28 -10.08 -10.50 -10.57
N GLY A 29 -11.05 -11.44 -10.61
CA GLY A 29 -12.29 -11.33 -9.84
C GLY A 29 -12.04 -11.38 -8.33
N GLU A 30 -11.14 -12.26 -7.88
CA GLU A 30 -10.74 -12.34 -6.47
C GLU A 30 -9.96 -11.10 -6.02
N ALA A 31 -9.08 -10.55 -6.87
CA ALA A 31 -8.36 -9.31 -6.59
C ALA A 31 -9.33 -8.14 -6.39
N ALA A 32 -10.34 -8.04 -7.28
CA ALA A 32 -11.39 -7.03 -7.16
C ALA A 32 -12.20 -7.21 -5.87
N ASN A 33 -12.57 -8.44 -5.54
CA ASN A 33 -13.30 -8.74 -4.30
C ASN A 33 -12.47 -8.47 -3.05
N ALA A 34 -11.16 -8.72 -3.08
CA ALA A 34 -10.26 -8.36 -1.99
C ALA A 34 -10.25 -6.85 -1.74
N LEU A 35 -10.12 -6.02 -2.79
CA LEU A 35 -10.19 -4.56 -2.64
C LEU A 35 -11.57 -4.06 -2.16
N ARG A 36 -12.66 -4.68 -2.62
CA ARG A 36 -14.02 -4.39 -2.07
C ARG A 36 -14.12 -4.76 -0.61
N ALA A 37 -13.55 -5.89 -0.20
CA ALA A 37 -13.55 -6.33 1.19
C ALA A 37 -12.75 -5.36 2.08
N VAL A 38 -11.57 -4.90 1.61
CA VAL A 38 -10.79 -3.85 2.28
C VAL A 38 -11.63 -2.57 2.46
N ARG A 39 -12.24 -2.08 1.37
CA ARG A 39 -13.11 -0.90 1.41
C ARG A 39 -14.27 -1.09 2.39
N GLY A 40 -14.97 -2.22 2.31
CA GLY A 40 -16.11 -2.53 3.17
C GLY A 40 -15.70 -2.61 4.64
N TYR A 41 -14.57 -3.25 4.93
CA TYR A 41 -14.04 -3.32 6.28
C TYR A 41 -13.77 -1.93 6.85
N VAL A 42 -13.07 -1.08 6.09
CA VAL A 42 -12.77 0.29 6.52
C VAL A 42 -14.04 1.10 6.71
N ALA A 43 -15.02 0.96 5.82
CA ALA A 43 -16.29 1.67 5.90
C ALA A 43 -17.11 1.31 7.16
N HIS A 44 -17.09 0.05 7.58
CA HIS A 44 -18.04 -0.45 8.58
C HIS A 44 -17.42 -0.80 9.93
N PHE A 45 -16.15 -1.18 9.98
CA PHE A 45 -15.53 -1.75 11.19
C PHE A 45 -14.28 -1.00 11.67
N PHE A 46 -13.68 -0.14 10.84
CA PHE A 46 -12.48 0.59 11.26
C PHE A 46 -12.83 1.73 12.23
N SER A 47 -12.23 1.68 13.42
CA SER A 47 -12.62 2.51 14.57
C SER A 47 -12.22 3.98 14.44
N CYS A 48 -11.13 4.29 13.74
CA CYS A 48 -10.70 5.68 13.54
C CYS A 48 -11.59 6.38 12.51
N LEU A 49 -12.57 7.17 12.96
CA LEU A 49 -13.56 7.82 12.10
C LEU A 49 -12.93 8.79 11.09
N VAL A 50 -11.93 9.57 11.51
CA VAL A 50 -11.20 10.50 10.61
C VAL A 50 -10.37 9.74 9.58
N CYS A 51 -9.67 8.68 10.01
CA CYS A 51 -8.90 7.83 9.10
C CYS A 51 -9.80 7.16 8.06
N ARG A 52 -10.97 6.68 8.50
CA ARG A 52 -12.00 6.10 7.63
C ARG A 52 -12.50 7.12 6.62
N ALA A 53 -12.85 8.33 7.04
CA ALA A 53 -13.33 9.39 6.15
C ALA A 53 -12.28 9.71 5.06
N HIS A 54 -11.02 9.86 5.45
CA HIS A 54 -9.91 10.05 4.52
C HIS A 54 -9.74 8.89 3.54
N PHE A 55 -9.78 7.64 4.01
CA PHE A 55 -9.66 6.47 3.14
C PHE A 55 -10.81 6.38 2.13
N LEU A 56 -12.05 6.60 2.57
CA LEU A 56 -13.21 6.55 1.69
C LEU A 56 -13.22 7.69 0.67
N ALA A 57 -12.78 8.89 1.04
CA ALA A 57 -12.62 10.00 0.11
C ALA A 57 -11.60 9.66 -0.99
N MET A 58 -10.47 9.05 -0.62
CA MET A 58 -9.45 8.58 -1.56
C MET A 58 -9.98 7.48 -2.50
N VAL A 59 -10.70 6.50 -1.97
CA VAL A 59 -11.37 5.45 -2.76
C VAL A 59 -12.35 6.04 -3.79
N GLN A 60 -13.11 7.07 -3.40
CA GLN A 60 -14.04 7.75 -4.29
C GLN A 60 -13.32 8.55 -5.38
N ALA A 61 -12.27 9.31 -5.02
CA ALA A 61 -11.47 10.08 -5.97
C ALA A 61 -10.85 9.21 -7.05
N ASP A 62 -10.42 8.00 -6.70
CA ASP A 62 -9.85 7.02 -7.63
C ASP A 62 -10.90 6.32 -8.51
N LYS A 63 -12.20 6.51 -8.23
CA LYS A 63 -13.30 5.77 -8.85
C LYS A 63 -13.09 4.26 -8.75
N LEU A 64 -12.62 3.79 -7.59
CA LEU A 64 -12.21 2.39 -7.41
C LEU A 64 -13.29 1.41 -7.89
N GLU A 65 -14.55 1.57 -7.46
CA GLU A 65 -15.62 0.64 -7.86
C GLU A 65 -15.84 0.58 -9.38
N SER A 66 -15.77 1.73 -10.07
CA SER A 66 -15.84 1.77 -11.54
C SER A 66 -14.66 1.06 -12.19
N ASN A 67 -13.47 1.12 -11.59
CA ASN A 67 -12.27 0.43 -12.09
C ASN A 67 -12.41 -1.07 -11.86
N LEU A 68 -12.82 -1.49 -10.66
CA LEU A 68 -13.06 -2.88 -10.30
C LEU A 68 -14.16 -3.53 -11.16
N ALA A 69 -15.19 -2.78 -11.55
CA ALA A 69 -16.25 -3.25 -12.44
C ALA A 69 -15.77 -3.49 -13.89
N ARG A 70 -14.73 -2.79 -14.33
CA ARG A 70 -14.12 -2.96 -15.66
C ARG A 70 -13.10 -4.10 -15.73
N GLY A 71 -12.82 -4.73 -14.59
CA GLY A 71 -11.74 -5.69 -14.43
C GLY A 71 -10.45 -5.00 -14.00
N ILE A 72 -9.81 -5.58 -12.97
CA ILE A 72 -8.49 -5.17 -12.50
C ILE A 72 -7.60 -6.41 -12.47
N LEU A 73 -6.38 -6.29 -12.97
CA LEU A 73 -5.37 -7.34 -12.80
C LEU A 73 -4.93 -7.38 -11.33
N ARG A 74 -4.47 -8.54 -10.88
CA ARG A 74 -3.97 -8.68 -9.51
C ARG A 74 -2.82 -7.72 -9.22
N GLU A 75 -1.90 -7.59 -10.16
CA GLU A 75 -0.72 -6.72 -10.06
C GLU A 75 -1.13 -5.26 -9.93
N GLU A 76 -2.15 -4.84 -10.68
CA GLU A 76 -2.74 -3.50 -10.58
C GLU A 76 -3.40 -3.28 -9.23
N ALA A 77 -4.08 -4.30 -8.67
CA ALA A 77 -4.69 -4.22 -7.35
C ALA A 77 -3.64 -4.10 -6.23
N ILE A 78 -2.54 -4.87 -6.32
CA ILE A 78 -1.37 -4.78 -5.43
C ILE A 78 -0.79 -3.36 -5.47
N LEU A 79 -0.52 -2.86 -6.68
CA LEU A 79 0.05 -1.53 -6.87
C LEU A 79 -0.90 -0.41 -6.43
N TRP A 80 -2.21 -0.55 -6.67
CA TRP A 80 -3.19 0.43 -6.21
C TRP A 80 -3.16 0.57 -4.68
N LEU A 81 -3.19 -0.55 -3.95
CA LEU A 81 -3.17 -0.52 -2.50
C LEU A 81 -1.86 0.06 -1.97
N TRP A 82 -0.72 -0.28 -2.60
CA TRP A 82 0.59 0.28 -2.29
C TRP A 82 0.65 1.80 -2.50
N GLN A 83 0.18 2.28 -3.65
CA GLN A 83 0.11 3.71 -3.98
C GLN A 83 -0.72 4.47 -2.95
N ARG A 84 -1.89 3.95 -2.56
CA ARG A 84 -2.76 4.59 -1.57
C ARG A 84 -2.17 4.58 -0.17
N HIS A 85 -1.49 3.50 0.22
CA HIS A 85 -0.79 3.46 1.49
C HIS A 85 0.33 4.51 1.54
N ASN A 86 1.10 4.67 0.46
CA ASN A 86 2.12 5.73 0.36
C ASN A 86 1.53 7.15 0.39
N SER A 87 0.38 7.37 -0.24
CA SER A 87 -0.34 8.65 -0.14
C SER A 87 -0.73 8.97 1.31
N VAL A 88 -1.19 7.96 2.07
CA VAL A 88 -1.46 8.11 3.51
C VAL A 88 -0.16 8.42 4.27
N ASN A 89 0.94 7.75 3.97
CA ASN A 89 2.23 8.02 4.63
C ASN A 89 2.71 9.45 4.40
N ILE A 90 2.61 9.98 3.17
CA ILE A 90 2.97 11.38 2.86
C ILE A 90 2.15 12.34 3.72
N ARG A 91 0.81 12.17 3.74
CA ARG A 91 -0.06 13.05 4.53
C ARG A 91 0.27 12.99 6.02
N LEU A 92 0.38 11.78 6.57
CA LEU A 92 0.67 11.60 7.99
C LEU A 92 2.07 12.12 8.36
N ALA A 93 3.06 12.05 7.47
CA ALA A 93 4.37 12.66 7.68
C ALA A 93 4.25 14.18 7.81
N ALA A 94 3.46 14.82 6.95
CA ALA A 94 3.21 16.26 7.01
C ALA A 94 2.46 16.65 8.30
N GLU A 95 1.44 15.89 8.69
CA GLU A 95 0.71 16.08 9.95
C GLU A 95 1.63 15.95 11.17
N GLN A 96 2.51 14.93 11.19
CA GLN A 96 3.50 14.76 12.25
C GLN A 96 4.50 15.93 12.32
N ARG A 97 5.00 16.40 11.18
CA ARG A 97 5.90 17.57 11.14
C ARG A 97 5.21 18.83 11.66
N ALA A 98 3.96 19.07 11.26
CA ALA A 98 3.18 20.20 11.73
C ALA A 98 2.91 20.12 13.24
N ALA A 99 2.55 18.94 13.76
CA ALA A 99 2.36 18.71 15.19
C ALA A 99 3.66 18.94 15.99
N ALA A 100 4.79 18.44 15.49
CA ALA A 100 6.10 18.65 16.11
C ALA A 100 6.49 20.13 16.13
N ALA A 101 6.27 20.86 15.03
CA ALA A 101 6.51 22.30 14.96
C ALA A 101 5.63 23.11 15.93
N ALA A 102 4.43 22.60 16.25
CA ALA A 102 3.53 23.15 17.25
C ALA A 102 3.85 22.69 18.70
N GLY A 103 4.92 21.93 18.92
CA GLY A 103 5.33 21.44 20.24
C GLY A 103 4.51 20.26 20.77
N ALA A 104 3.70 19.60 19.92
CA ALA A 104 2.93 18.44 20.32
C ALA A 104 3.78 17.14 20.28
N PRO A 105 3.52 16.16 21.16
CA PRO A 105 4.28 14.92 21.23
C PRO A 105 3.98 14.00 20.04
N VAL A 106 4.98 13.72 19.20
CA VAL A 106 4.89 12.83 18.03
C VAL A 106 5.63 11.50 18.24
N ASP A 107 5.31 10.48 17.42
CA ASP A 107 6.07 9.22 17.35
C ASP A 107 7.32 9.45 16.50
N VAL A 108 8.50 9.48 17.12
CA VAL A 108 9.78 9.73 16.43
C VAL A 108 10.48 8.46 16.00
N SER A 109 10.22 7.32 16.64
CA SER A 109 10.82 6.03 16.26
C SER A 109 10.29 5.46 14.95
N HIS A 110 9.07 5.84 14.54
CA HIS A 110 8.44 5.30 13.34
C HIS A 110 7.96 6.44 12.43
N PRO A 111 8.89 7.19 11.82
CA PRO A 111 8.56 8.23 10.86
C PRO A 111 7.73 7.63 9.71
N LYS A 112 6.73 8.38 9.25
CA LYS A 112 5.98 8.02 8.06
C LYS A 112 6.82 8.34 6.84
N GLU A 113 7.20 7.30 6.12
CA GLU A 113 8.06 7.39 4.94
C GLU A 113 7.41 6.68 3.77
N LEU A 114 7.91 6.98 2.58
CA LEU A 114 7.58 6.20 1.39
C LEU A 114 8.13 4.77 1.53
N PHE A 115 7.29 3.81 1.18
CA PHE A 115 7.60 2.39 1.21
C PHE A 115 7.70 1.85 -0.23
N PRO A 116 8.66 0.95 -0.54
CA PRO A 116 9.82 0.63 0.28
C PRO A 116 10.77 1.82 0.39
N SER A 117 11.54 1.87 1.48
CA SER A 117 12.64 2.82 1.57
C SER A 117 13.76 2.44 0.58
N PRO A 118 14.62 3.38 0.15
CA PRO A 118 15.75 3.07 -0.74
C PRO A 118 16.70 1.99 -0.17
N ARG A 119 16.74 1.85 1.16
CA ARG A 119 17.51 0.79 1.84
C ARG A 119 16.85 -0.58 1.70
N ALA A 120 15.52 -0.63 1.73
CA ALA A 120 14.76 -1.87 1.59
C ALA A 120 14.72 -2.34 0.12
N CYS A 121 14.64 -1.42 -0.84
CA CYS A 121 14.68 -1.74 -2.26
C CYS A 121 15.37 -0.63 -3.06
N GLY A 122 16.67 -0.79 -3.29
CA GLY A 122 17.44 0.18 -4.10
C GLY A 122 17.02 0.20 -5.58
N ALA A 123 16.57 -0.94 -6.11
CA ALA A 123 16.13 -1.08 -7.51
C ALA A 123 14.70 -0.59 -7.76
N CYS A 124 13.96 -0.20 -6.71
CA CYS A 124 12.58 0.28 -6.82
C CYS A 124 12.49 1.73 -7.26
N LEU A 125 13.59 2.47 -7.22
CA LEU A 125 13.69 3.85 -7.67
C LEU A 125 14.68 3.95 -8.82
N ASP A 126 14.46 4.92 -9.69
CA ASP A 126 15.40 5.30 -10.72
C ASP A 126 16.72 5.83 -10.14
N GLU A 127 17.72 6.02 -10.99
CA GLU A 127 19.05 6.49 -10.56
C GLU A 127 18.99 7.84 -9.83
N THR A 128 18.05 8.70 -10.23
CA THR A 128 17.85 10.03 -9.61
C THR A 128 17.10 9.96 -8.28
N ARG A 129 16.52 8.79 -7.94
CA ARG A 129 15.64 8.56 -6.79
C ARG A 129 14.40 9.46 -6.77
N THR A 130 13.93 9.85 -7.95
CA THR A 130 12.74 10.69 -8.11
C THR A 130 11.56 9.95 -8.73
N GLN A 131 11.76 8.75 -9.28
CA GLN A 131 10.69 7.99 -9.90
C GLN A 131 10.72 6.52 -9.51
N TRP A 132 9.53 5.95 -9.32
CA TRP A 132 9.36 4.54 -9.03
C TRP A 132 9.53 3.69 -10.28
N ILE A 133 10.39 2.68 -10.22
CA ILE A 133 10.47 1.61 -11.22
C ILE A 133 9.40 0.57 -10.88
N VAL A 134 8.21 0.72 -11.49
CA VAL A 134 7.01 -0.06 -11.16
C VAL A 134 7.24 -1.58 -11.19
N PRO A 135 7.94 -2.18 -12.18
CA PRO A 135 8.21 -3.62 -12.16
C PRO A 135 9.03 -4.07 -10.93
N SER A 136 10.05 -3.30 -10.54
CA SER A 136 10.86 -3.58 -9.36
C SER A 136 10.05 -3.45 -8.07
N VAL A 137 9.18 -2.43 -7.99
CA VAL A 137 8.25 -2.25 -6.86
C VAL A 137 7.32 -3.46 -6.76
N LEU A 138 6.70 -3.87 -7.87
CA LEU A 138 5.80 -5.02 -7.89
C LEU A 138 6.53 -6.30 -7.45
N GLY A 139 7.76 -6.53 -7.94
CA GLY A 139 8.59 -7.65 -7.50
C GLY A 139 8.86 -7.63 -6.00
N PHE A 140 9.27 -6.49 -5.46
CA PHE A 140 9.48 -6.32 -4.01
C PHE A 140 8.20 -6.57 -3.20
N LEU A 141 7.04 -6.06 -3.65
CA LEU A 141 5.76 -6.28 -2.98
C LEU A 141 5.35 -7.76 -3.01
N ALA A 142 5.58 -8.44 -4.14
CA ALA A 142 5.33 -9.87 -4.27
C ALA A 142 6.21 -10.68 -3.29
N GLU A 143 7.50 -10.38 -3.21
CA GLU A 143 8.42 -11.01 -2.25
C GLU A 143 8.02 -10.75 -0.79
N THR A 144 7.47 -9.57 -0.52
CA THR A 144 7.06 -9.15 0.83
C THR A 144 5.76 -9.82 1.29
N TYR A 145 4.76 -9.92 0.41
CA TYR A 145 3.38 -10.23 0.81
C TYR A 145 2.85 -11.57 0.29
N CYS A 146 3.48 -12.19 -0.69
CA CYS A 146 2.98 -13.42 -1.26
C CYS A 146 3.44 -14.67 -0.51
N SER A 147 2.57 -15.68 -0.50
CA SER A 147 2.93 -17.00 -0.01
C SER A 147 4.07 -17.60 -0.84
N ARG A 148 5.08 -18.12 -0.14
CA ARG A 148 6.17 -18.90 -0.73
C ARG A 148 5.65 -20.29 -1.04
N GLU A 149 5.99 -20.85 -2.21
CA GLU A 149 5.86 -22.29 -2.41
C GLU A 149 6.93 -23.07 -1.64
N SER A 150 6.53 -24.24 -1.16
CA SER A 150 7.38 -25.21 -0.48
C SER A 150 7.96 -26.21 -1.48
N SER A 151 8.97 -25.79 -2.25
CA SER A 151 10.03 -26.68 -2.79
C SER A 151 11.06 -25.90 -3.62
N ASP A 152 10.61 -24.88 -4.38
CA ASP A 152 11.47 -24.22 -5.38
C ASP A 152 11.78 -22.75 -5.06
N GLY A 153 11.36 -22.25 -3.89
CA GLY A 153 11.63 -20.87 -3.45
C GLY A 153 10.88 -19.77 -4.23
N HIS A 154 9.95 -20.13 -5.12
CA HIS A 154 9.17 -19.18 -5.92
C HIS A 154 7.91 -18.72 -5.16
N PHE A 155 7.54 -17.44 -5.32
CA PHE A 155 6.32 -16.87 -4.74
C PHE A 155 5.10 -17.16 -5.64
N ARG A 156 3.97 -17.59 -5.05
CA ARG A 156 2.77 -18.00 -5.80
C ARG A 156 2.21 -16.91 -6.71
N CYS A 157 2.22 -15.66 -6.26
CA CYS A 157 1.71 -14.54 -7.03
C CYS A 157 2.72 -13.99 -8.05
N ALA A 158 4.01 -14.31 -7.95
CA ALA A 158 5.07 -13.75 -8.79
C ALA A 158 5.26 -14.53 -10.11
N ARG A 159 4.65 -15.72 -10.22
CA ARG A 159 4.79 -16.61 -11.39
C ARG A 159 3.97 -16.17 -12.60
N GLU A 160 3.00 -15.27 -12.46
CA GLU A 160 1.99 -15.03 -13.50
C GLU A 160 2.20 -13.78 -14.38
N ARG A 161 3.42 -13.57 -14.89
CA ARG A 161 3.76 -12.62 -15.98
C ARG A 161 4.21 -11.24 -15.50
N ALA A 162 5.52 -11.10 -15.34
CA ALA A 162 6.23 -9.82 -15.32
C ALA A 162 6.13 -9.01 -16.64
N SER A 163 5.09 -9.18 -17.46
CA SER A 163 5.08 -8.72 -18.85
C SER A 163 3.96 -7.73 -19.23
N ALA A 164 3.02 -7.39 -18.33
CA ALA A 164 1.99 -6.40 -18.66
C ALA A 164 1.43 -5.67 -17.45
N VAL A 165 2.11 -4.61 -17.00
CA VAL A 165 1.45 -3.54 -16.22
C VAL A 165 1.82 -2.21 -16.86
N VAL A 166 0.84 -1.57 -17.49
CA VAL A 166 0.94 -0.17 -17.92
C VAL A 166 0.66 0.69 -16.69
N ALA A 167 1.62 1.53 -16.33
CA ALA A 167 1.55 2.39 -15.16
C ALA A 167 0.38 3.41 -15.28
N GLY A 168 -0.44 3.50 -14.22
CA GLY A 168 -1.20 4.71 -13.92
C GLY A 168 -0.26 5.88 -13.57
N PRO A 169 -0.79 7.10 -13.37
CA PRO A 169 0.04 8.29 -13.25
C PRO A 169 1.06 8.14 -12.11
N ALA A 170 2.31 8.50 -12.42
CA ALA A 170 3.41 8.44 -11.47
C ALA A 170 3.08 9.26 -10.21
N ILE A 171 3.25 8.65 -9.05
CA ILE A 171 3.35 9.40 -7.80
C ILE A 171 4.74 10.02 -7.82
N GLU A 172 4.82 11.31 -8.14
CA GLU A 172 6.04 12.10 -7.91
C GLU A 172 6.32 12.15 -6.40
N PRO A 173 7.50 11.71 -5.93
CA PRO A 173 7.96 12.00 -4.59
C PRO A 173 8.32 13.48 -4.54
N ARG A 174 7.35 14.33 -4.20
CA ARG A 174 7.63 15.73 -3.91
C ARG A 174 7.99 15.89 -2.44
N GLY A 175 9.25 16.30 -2.20
CA GLY A 175 9.70 17.07 -1.03
C GLY A 175 9.73 16.37 0.32
#